data_AF-A0A9D9WKS6-F1
#
_entry.id   AF-A0A9D9WKS6-F1
#
_cell.length_a   1.000
_cell.length_b   1.000
_cell.length_c   1.000
_cell.angle_alpha   90.00
_cell.angle_beta   90.00
_cell.angle_gamma   90.00
#
_symmetry.space_group_name_H-M   'P 1'
#
loop_
_entity.id
_entity.type
_entity.pdbx_description
1 polymer ?
#
loop_
_entity_poly.entity_id
_entity_poly.type
_entity_poly.pdbx_seq_one_letter_code
_entity_poly.pdbx_strand_id
1 'polypeptide(L)'
;MGNIFNEDFRDFIKALNQNEVKYILVGGYSVILHGYPRTTGDMDVWVERTPKNYTCLSKAFSAFGMPMFDMNESNFLTHPNWDVFTFGKPPSAIDIMVEIKGLDFTMAYKNSIFFEENGLPVRTIHKDDLIKAKLAANRPKDQNDLENLK
;
A
#
# COMPACT_ATOMS: atom_id res chain seq x y z
N MET A 1 7.97 -21.48 -1.06
CA MET A 1 6.96 -20.51 -1.53
C MET A 1 7.64 -19.68 -2.62
N GLY A 2 7.04 -19.51 -3.80
CA GLY A 2 7.58 -18.57 -4.78
C GLY A 2 7.40 -17.13 -4.26
N ASN A 3 8.41 -16.28 -4.47
CA ASN A 3 8.33 -14.87 -4.10
C ASN A 3 7.18 -14.19 -4.87
N ILE A 4 6.16 -13.69 -4.16
CA ILE A 4 4.99 -13.08 -4.82
C ILE A 4 5.26 -11.65 -5.32
N PHE A 5 6.24 -10.98 -4.72
CA PHE A 5 6.66 -9.63 -5.09
C PHE A 5 7.83 -9.70 -6.08
N ASN A 6 7.83 -8.83 -7.10
CA ASN A 6 9.04 -8.60 -7.90
C ASN A 6 10.14 -7.93 -7.02
N GLU A 7 11.36 -7.84 -7.55
CA GLU A 7 12.50 -7.29 -6.78
C GLU A 7 12.28 -5.81 -6.41
N ASP A 8 11.78 -4.98 -7.33
CA ASP A 8 11.50 -3.56 -7.08
C ASP A 8 10.55 -3.36 -5.89
N PHE A 9 9.48 -4.17 -5.83
CA PHE A 9 8.49 -4.15 -4.75
C PHE A 9 9.10 -4.55 -3.41
N ARG A 10 10.00 -5.54 -3.40
CA ARG A 10 10.70 -5.95 -2.17
C ARG A 10 11.64 -4.86 -1.69
N ASP A 11 12.40 -4.25 -2.60
CA ASP A 11 13.33 -3.19 -2.28
C ASP A 11 12.59 -1.93 -1.79
N PHE A 12 11.44 -1.62 -2.39
CA PHE A 12 10.59 -0.53 -1.91
C PHE A 12 10.05 -0.79 -0.49
N ILE A 13 9.45 -1.94 -0.23
CA ILE A 13 8.98 -2.30 1.12
C ILE A 13 10.13 -2.28 2.13
N LYS A 14 11.31 -2.78 1.75
CA LYS A 14 12.50 -2.76 2.60
C LYS A 14 12.91 -1.31 2.92
N ALA A 15 12.89 -0.42 1.94
CA ALA A 15 13.17 0.99 2.15
C ALA A 15 12.14 1.67 3.07
N LEU A 16 10.85 1.35 2.93
CA LEU A 16 9.79 1.82 3.83
C LEU A 16 10.04 1.35 5.27
N ASN A 17 10.33 0.06 5.46
CA ASN A 17 10.61 -0.52 6.78
C ASN A 17 11.84 0.09 7.44
N GLN A 18 12.94 0.26 6.70
CA GLN A 18 14.19 0.82 7.22
C GLN A 18 14.08 2.29 7.63
N ASN A 19 13.15 3.04 7.02
CA ASN A 19 12.92 4.44 7.33
C ASN A 19 11.71 4.66 8.25
N GLU A 20 11.17 3.59 8.84
CA GLU A 20 10.05 3.61 9.78
C GLU A 20 8.80 4.31 9.22
N VAL A 21 8.57 4.16 7.91
CA VAL A 21 7.36 4.70 7.28
C VAL A 21 6.15 3.97 7.84
N LYS A 22 5.17 4.72 8.32
CA LYS A 22 3.85 4.17 8.63
C LYS A 22 3.07 3.98 7.33
N TYR A 23 3.08 2.76 6.83
CA TYR A 23 2.31 2.34 5.67
C TYR A 23 1.51 1.06 5.98
N ILE A 24 0.54 0.74 5.13
CA ILE A 24 -0.20 -0.52 5.14
C ILE A 24 -0.29 -0.98 3.68
N LEU A 25 0.16 -2.20 3.39
CA LEU A 25 -0.09 -2.86 2.11
C LEU A 25 -1.60 -3.15 1.99
N VAL A 26 -2.19 -2.67 0.90
CA VAL A 26 -3.62 -2.82 0.58
C VAL A 26 -3.77 -3.43 -0.82
N GLY A 27 -4.94 -3.28 -1.45
CA GLY A 27 -5.11 -3.60 -2.86
C GLY A 27 -4.93 -5.08 -3.19
N GLY A 28 -4.50 -5.37 -4.42
CA GLY A 28 -4.48 -6.74 -4.96
C GLY A 28 -3.53 -7.67 -4.23
N TYR A 29 -2.34 -7.19 -3.83
CA TYR A 29 -1.40 -8.01 -3.08
C TYR A 29 -1.91 -8.39 -1.68
N SER A 30 -2.65 -7.50 -1.01
CA SER A 30 -3.28 -7.85 0.27
C SER A 30 -4.30 -8.98 0.13
N VAL A 31 -5.03 -9.04 -1.00
CA VAL A 31 -5.97 -10.14 -1.31
C VAL A 31 -5.23 -11.48 -1.45
N ILE A 32 -4.09 -11.48 -2.13
CA ILE A 32 -3.24 -12.67 -2.30
C ILE A 32 -2.73 -13.16 -0.95
N LEU A 33 -2.22 -12.25 -0.10
CA LEU A 33 -1.72 -12.60 1.22
C LEU A 33 -2.80 -13.14 2.16
N HIS A 34 -4.04 -12.67 2.01
CA HIS A 34 -5.20 -13.22 2.74
C HIS A 34 -5.74 -14.54 2.16
N GLY A 35 -5.01 -15.16 1.22
CA GLY A 35 -5.25 -16.54 0.78
C GLY A 35 -6.04 -16.69 -0.51
N TYR A 36 -6.38 -15.61 -1.21
CA TYR A 36 -7.03 -15.68 -2.52
C TYR A 36 -6.04 -15.46 -3.68
N PRO A 37 -5.57 -16.52 -4.36
CA PRO A 37 -4.61 -16.39 -5.45
C PRO A 37 -5.28 -15.75 -6.67
N ARG A 38 -4.80 -14.57 -7.05
CA ARG A 38 -5.17 -13.85 -8.27
C ARG A 38 -3.99 -13.07 -8.83
N THR A 39 -4.13 -12.52 -10.03
CA THR A 39 -3.12 -11.65 -10.64
C THR A 39 -3.31 -10.20 -10.23
N THR A 40 -2.20 -9.47 -10.05
CA THR A 40 -2.16 -8.02 -9.84
C THR A 40 -0.85 -7.49 -10.45
N GLY A 41 -0.83 -6.23 -10.90
CA GLY A 41 0.31 -5.65 -11.62
C GLY A 41 0.82 -4.35 -10.99
N ASP A 42 0.36 -4.07 -9.79
CA ASP A 42 0.52 -2.82 -9.06
C ASP A 42 0.61 -3.13 -7.57
N MET A 43 1.47 -2.40 -6.88
CA MET A 43 1.59 -2.41 -5.43
C MET A 43 0.89 -1.18 -4.85
N ASP A 44 -0.19 -1.41 -4.10
CA ASP A 44 -0.91 -0.36 -3.41
C ASP A 44 -0.45 -0.28 -1.94
N VAL A 45 0.11 0.86 -1.52
CA VAL A 45 0.41 1.13 -0.11
C VAL A 45 -0.34 2.36 0.38
N TRP A 46 -1.04 2.22 1.50
CA TRP A 46 -1.67 3.34 2.19
C TRP A 46 -0.72 3.91 3.22
N VAL A 47 -0.44 5.21 3.17
CA VAL A 47 0.57 5.89 3.98
C VAL A 47 -0.08 6.94 4.88
N GLU A 48 0.34 7.03 6.15
CA GLU A 48 -0.18 8.03 7.09
C GLU A 48 0.09 9.45 6.56
N ARG A 49 -0.97 10.24 6.37
CA ARG A 49 -0.90 11.61 5.83
C ARG A 49 -0.46 12.62 6.90
N THR A 50 0.80 12.53 7.34
CA THR A 50 1.38 13.47 8.33
C THR A 50 2.74 14.01 7.88
N PRO A 51 3.15 15.23 8.32
CA PRO A 51 4.45 15.79 7.97
C PRO A 51 5.64 14.91 8.41
N LYS A 52 5.51 14.31 9.61
CA LYS A 52 6.51 13.39 10.15
C LYS A 52 6.65 12.16 9.24
N ASN A 53 5.55 11.56 8.83
CA ASN A 53 5.59 10.37 8.00
C ASN A 53 6.02 10.68 6.56
N TYR A 54 5.70 11.87 6.04
CA TYR A 54 6.24 12.34 4.76
C TYR A 54 7.77 12.45 4.79
N THR A 55 8.35 12.93 5.91
CA THR A 55 9.82 12.95 6.07
C THR A 55 10.42 11.54 6.02
N CYS A 56 9.79 10.56 6.68
CA CYS A 56 10.21 9.16 6.60
C CYS A 56 10.06 8.61 5.17
N LEU A 57 8.94 8.89 4.51
CA LEU A 57 8.66 8.47 3.14
C LEU A 57 9.69 9.03 2.16
N SER A 58 10.03 10.32 2.28
CA SER A 58 11.06 10.98 1.47
C SER A 58 12.43 10.31 1.60
N LYS A 59 12.82 9.92 2.82
CA LYS A 59 14.05 9.14 3.05
C LYS A 59 13.97 7.75 2.43
N ALA A 60 12.81 7.08 2.50
CA ALA A 60 12.59 5.79 1.87
C ALA A 60 12.72 5.87 0.34
N PHE A 61 12.10 6.88 -0.30
CA PHE A 61 12.23 7.13 -1.74
C PHE A 61 13.68 7.39 -2.15
N SER A 62 14.41 8.19 -1.35
CA SER A 62 15.84 8.44 -1.55
C SER A 62 16.67 7.16 -1.45
N ALA A 63 16.42 6.32 -0.42
CA ALA A 63 17.10 5.04 -0.25
C ALA A 63 16.78 4.02 -1.35
N PHE A 64 15.55 4.03 -1.86
CA PHE A 64 15.12 3.21 -2.99
C PHE A 64 15.67 3.72 -4.34
N GLY A 65 16.10 4.99 -4.41
CA GLY A 65 16.64 5.60 -5.63
C GLY A 65 15.58 6.14 -6.58
N MET A 66 14.36 6.44 -6.09
CA MET A 66 13.26 6.95 -6.90
C MET A 66 12.93 8.41 -6.55
N PRO A 67 12.82 9.31 -7.55
CA PRO A 67 12.37 10.68 -7.31
C PRO A 67 10.85 10.73 -7.01
N MET A 68 10.45 11.65 -6.13
CA MET A 68 9.04 11.83 -5.73
C MET A 68 8.20 12.68 -6.68
N PHE A 69 8.83 13.32 -7.70
CA PHE A 69 8.16 14.18 -8.67
C PHE A 69 7.18 15.18 -8.02
N ASP A 70 5.89 15.12 -8.37
CA ASP A 70 4.85 16.02 -7.88
C ASP A 70 4.36 15.69 -6.47
N MET A 71 4.81 14.57 -5.87
CA MET A 71 4.56 14.24 -4.46
C MET A 71 5.53 15.02 -3.54
N ASN A 72 5.49 16.35 -3.62
CA ASN A 72 6.12 17.21 -2.62
C ASN A 72 5.28 17.27 -1.32
N GLU A 73 5.83 17.84 -0.25
CA GLU A 73 5.19 17.86 1.07
C GLU A 73 3.81 18.53 1.04
N SER A 74 3.70 19.66 0.34
CA SER A 74 2.42 20.37 0.22
C SER A 74 1.39 19.51 -0.49
N ASN A 75 1.74 18.90 -1.61
CA ASN A 75 0.81 18.07 -2.35
C ASN A 75 0.41 16.82 -1.54
N PHE A 76 1.38 16.16 -0.90
CA PHE A 76 1.11 15.01 -0.05
C PHE A 76 0.15 15.36 1.11
N LEU A 77 0.34 16.50 1.77
CA LEU A 77 -0.45 16.87 2.95
C LEU A 77 -1.81 17.50 2.63
N THR A 78 -1.90 18.31 1.58
CA THR A 78 -3.06 19.20 1.38
C THR A 78 -3.59 19.27 -0.04
N HIS A 79 -3.09 18.46 -0.99
CA HIS A 79 -3.65 18.47 -2.34
C HIS A 79 -5.16 18.15 -2.30
N PRO A 80 -6.02 18.97 -2.94
CA PRO A 80 -7.46 18.90 -2.75
C PRO A 80 -8.13 17.69 -3.43
N ASN A 81 -7.47 17.12 -4.45
CA ASN A 81 -8.07 16.11 -5.33
C ASN A 81 -7.20 14.85 -5.53
N TRP A 82 -6.04 14.76 -4.88
CA TRP A 82 -5.12 13.64 -5.10
C TRP A 82 -5.02 12.80 -3.85
N ASP A 83 -5.62 11.61 -3.94
CA ASP A 83 -5.58 10.62 -2.88
C ASP A 83 -4.58 9.49 -3.19
N VAL A 84 -4.04 9.47 -4.42
CA VAL A 84 -3.10 8.46 -4.91
C VAL A 84 -1.99 9.14 -5.72
N PHE A 85 -0.75 8.76 -5.45
CA PHE A 85 0.43 9.12 -6.23
C PHE A 85 1.03 7.86 -6.85
N THR A 86 1.02 7.77 -8.18
CA THR A 86 1.48 6.61 -8.92
C THR A 86 2.93 6.78 -9.38
N PHE A 87 3.73 5.76 -9.14
CA PHE A 87 5.14 5.69 -9.48
C PHE A 87 5.42 4.48 -10.37
N GLY A 88 6.18 4.69 -11.45
CA GLY A 88 6.47 3.63 -12.43
C GLY A 88 5.31 3.39 -13.39
N LYS A 89 5.25 2.18 -13.96
CA LYS A 89 4.21 1.75 -14.90
C LYS A 89 3.88 0.27 -14.67
N PRO A 90 2.64 -0.18 -14.91
CA PRO A 90 2.31 -1.60 -14.84
C PRO A 90 3.25 -2.45 -15.73
N PRO A 91 3.65 -3.65 -15.29
CA PRO A 91 3.21 -4.38 -14.10
C PRO A 91 4.05 -4.12 -12.83
N SER A 92 4.83 -3.03 -12.79
CA SER A 92 5.65 -2.64 -11.63
C SER A 92 5.29 -1.24 -11.12
N ALA A 93 4.00 -0.86 -11.20
CA ALA A 93 3.54 0.40 -10.65
C ALA A 93 3.43 0.32 -9.12
N ILE A 94 3.75 1.42 -8.44
CA ILE A 94 3.58 1.58 -7.00
C ILE A 94 2.64 2.76 -6.78
N ASP A 95 1.52 2.51 -6.13
CA ASP A 95 0.53 3.51 -5.78
C ASP A 95 0.66 3.86 -4.29
N ILE A 96 1.02 5.11 -4.02
CA ILE A 96 1.02 5.69 -2.67
C ILE A 96 -0.35 6.32 -2.43
N MET A 97 -1.19 5.65 -1.65
CA MET A 97 -2.49 6.15 -1.25
C MET A 97 -2.36 6.95 0.05
N VAL A 98 -3.03 8.10 0.15
CA VAL A 98 -3.10 8.89 1.40
C VAL A 98 -4.49 8.82 2.05
N GLU A 99 -5.49 8.34 1.32
CA GLU A 99 -6.85 8.14 1.80
C GLU A 99 -7.43 6.83 1.26
N ILE A 100 -8.19 6.12 2.10
CA ILE A 100 -9.04 5.01 1.70
C ILE A 100 -10.45 5.28 2.20
N LYS A 101 -11.39 5.35 1.25
CA LYS A 101 -12.80 5.61 1.55
C LYS A 101 -13.34 4.62 2.58
N GLY A 102 -13.89 5.14 3.66
CA GLY A 102 -14.57 4.37 4.70
C GLY A 102 -13.64 3.77 5.77
N LEU A 103 -12.34 4.08 5.76
CA LEU A 103 -11.39 3.65 6.77
C LEU A 103 -10.64 4.84 7.38
N ASP A 104 -10.34 4.74 8.68
CA ASP A 104 -9.41 5.63 9.38
C ASP A 104 -8.02 4.99 9.42
N PHE A 105 -6.97 5.74 9.06
CA PHE A 105 -5.62 5.19 9.00
C PHE A 105 -5.15 4.71 10.37
N THR A 106 -5.39 5.48 11.43
CA THR A 106 -4.88 5.13 12.77
C THR A 106 -5.49 3.82 13.27
N MET A 107 -6.79 3.65 13.09
CA MET A 107 -7.50 2.42 13.44
C MET A 107 -7.07 1.23 12.57
N ALA A 108 -7.01 1.41 11.24
CA ALA A 108 -6.57 0.36 10.33
C ALA A 108 -5.11 -0.05 10.57
N TYR A 109 -4.24 0.91 10.89
CA TYR A 109 -2.83 0.66 11.22
C TYR A 109 -2.70 -0.14 12.51
N LYS A 110 -3.51 0.18 13.53
CA LYS A 110 -3.55 -0.59 14.78
C LYS A 110 -4.04 -2.02 14.56
N ASN A 111 -5.02 -2.21 13.69
CA ASN A 111 -5.61 -3.53 13.38
C ASN A 111 -4.82 -4.34 12.34
N SER A 112 -3.91 -3.69 11.61
CA SER A 112 -3.09 -4.33 10.57
C SER A 112 -2.26 -5.48 11.14
N ILE A 113 -1.96 -6.45 10.28
CA ILE A 113 -1.16 -7.63 10.60
C ILE A 113 0.13 -7.64 9.79
N PHE A 114 1.14 -8.35 10.26
CA PHE A 114 2.35 -8.59 9.48
C PHE A 114 2.27 -9.95 8.79
N PHE A 115 2.49 -9.95 7.49
CA PHE A 115 2.90 -11.15 6.77
C PHE A 115 4.41 -11.15 6.63
N GLU A 116 5.01 -12.34 6.58
CA GLU A 116 6.43 -12.50 6.29
C GLU A 116 6.59 -13.12 4.92
N GLU A 117 7.19 -12.39 3.98
CA GLU A 117 7.42 -12.86 2.62
C GLU A 117 8.93 -13.04 2.37
N ASN A 118 9.41 -14.27 2.54
CA ASN A 118 10.85 -14.62 2.45
C ASN A 118 11.72 -13.68 3.30
N GLY A 119 11.44 -13.59 4.60
CA GLY A 119 12.16 -12.76 5.57
C GLY A 119 11.88 -11.26 5.48
N LEU A 120 10.99 -10.81 4.59
CA LEU A 120 10.54 -9.43 4.51
C LEU A 120 9.23 -9.24 5.28
N PRO A 121 9.21 -8.55 6.43
CA PRO A 121 7.96 -8.24 7.12
C PRO A 121 7.19 -7.18 6.33
N VAL A 122 5.92 -7.45 6.04
CA VAL A 122 5.04 -6.57 5.29
C VAL A 122 3.80 -6.28 6.12
N ARG A 123 3.64 -5.03 6.56
CA ARG A 123 2.44 -4.60 7.27
C ARG A 123 1.29 -4.56 6.27
N THR A 124 0.26 -5.37 6.51
CA THR A 124 -0.84 -5.60 5.59
C THR A 124 -2.17 -5.32 6.28
N ILE A 125 -3.11 -4.75 5.54
CA ILE A 125 -4.45 -4.43 6.04
C ILE A 125 -5.13 -5.68 6.61
N HIS A 126 -5.89 -5.52 7.70
CA HIS A 126 -6.69 -6.62 8.23
C HIS A 126 -7.76 -7.05 7.24
N LYS A 127 -8.11 -8.35 7.22
CA LYS A 127 -9.09 -8.91 6.27
C LYS A 127 -10.42 -8.16 6.30
N ASP A 128 -10.94 -7.85 7.49
CA ASP A 128 -12.21 -7.12 7.65
C ASP A 128 -12.15 -5.70 7.08
N ASP A 129 -11.02 -5.00 7.25
CA ASP A 129 -10.85 -3.65 6.74
C ASP A 129 -10.63 -3.67 5.22
N LEU A 130 -9.97 -4.70 4.68
CA LEU A 130 -9.88 -4.95 3.24
C LEU A 130 -11.28 -5.14 2.64
N ILE A 131 -12.13 -5.97 3.26
CA ILE A 131 -13.52 -6.20 2.83
C ILE A 131 -14.29 -4.87 2.83
N LYS A 132 -14.18 -4.06 3.89
CA LYS A 132 -14.82 -2.73 3.95
C LYS A 132 -14.34 -1.81 2.83
N ALA A 133 -13.03 -1.73 2.59
CA ALA A 133 -12.47 -0.91 1.52
C ALA A 133 -12.96 -1.35 0.14
N LYS A 134 -13.02 -2.66 -0.11
CA LYS A 134 -13.53 -3.26 -1.36
C LYS A 134 -15.02 -2.97 -1.57
N LEU A 135 -15.84 -3.11 -0.53
CA LEU A 135 -17.26 -2.74 -0.56
C LEU A 135 -17.45 -1.25 -0.85
N ALA A 136 -16.62 -0.37 -0.27
CA ALA A 136 -16.69 1.07 -0.48
C ALA A 136 -16.26 1.50 -1.90
N ALA A 137 -15.28 0.80 -2.49
CA ALA A 137 -14.78 1.04 -3.85
C ALA A 137 -15.71 0.47 -4.94
N ASN A 138 -16.29 -0.71 -4.69
CA ASN A 138 -17.31 -1.34 -5.51
C ASN A 138 -16.98 -1.46 -7.02
N ARG A 139 -15.71 -1.71 -7.38
CA ARG A 139 -15.33 -1.96 -8.78
C ARG A 139 -15.63 -3.42 -9.15
N PRO A 140 -15.78 -3.77 -10.45
CA PRO A 140 -16.02 -5.16 -10.87
C PRO A 140 -15.01 -6.17 -10.31
N LYS A 141 -13.71 -5.82 -10.26
CA LYS A 141 -12.66 -6.66 -9.65
C LYS A 141 -12.83 -6.83 -8.14
N ASP A 142 -13.33 -5.80 -7.45
CA ASP A 142 -13.51 -5.83 -6.00
C ASP A 142 -14.67 -6.77 -5.62
N GLN A 143 -15.70 -6.90 -6.46
CA GLN A 143 -16.80 -7.86 -6.25
C GLN A 143 -16.30 -9.31 -6.30
N ASN A 144 -15.43 -9.63 -7.26
CA ASN A 144 -14.81 -10.95 -7.33
C ASN A 144 -13.88 -11.22 -6.13
N ASP A 145 -13.11 -10.23 -5.69
CA ASP A 145 -12.30 -10.34 -4.47
C ASP A 145 -13.19 -10.64 -3.24
N LEU A 146 -14.33 -9.95 -3.10
CA LEU A 146 -15.25 -10.11 -1.96
C LEU A 146 -15.92 -11.49 -1.88
N GLU A 147 -16.15 -12.16 -3.01
CA GLU A 147 -16.68 -13.53 -3.02
C GLU A 147 -15.68 -14.54 -2.48
N ASN A 148 -14.38 -14.29 -2.68
CA ASN A 148 -13.29 -15.21 -2.33
C ASN A 148 -12.60 -14.87 -1.00
N LEU A 149 -12.82 -13.66 -0.48
CA LEU A 149 -12.37 -13.23 0.85
C LEU A 149 -13.36 -13.63 1.96
N LYS A 150 -14.33 -14.52 1.73
CA LYS A 150 -15.21 -15.00 2.80
C LYS A 150 -14.50 -16.04 3.67
#